data_AF-A0A2R6L0G8-F1
#
_entry.id   AF-A0A2R6L0G8-F1
#
_cell.length_a   1.000
_cell.length_b   1.000
_cell.length_c   1.000
_cell.angle_alpha   90.00
_cell.angle_beta   90.00
_cell.angle_gamma   90.00
#
_symmetry.space_group_name_H-M   'P 1'
#
loop_
_entity.id
_entity.type
_entity.pdbx_description
1 polymer ?
#
loop_
_entity_poly.entity_id
_entity_poly.type
_entity_poly.pdbx_seq_one_letter_code
_entity_poly.pdbx_strand_id
1 'polypeptide(L)' 'MTPPAKRTAQRIGGQSGAYGFVLYRTTNAVWHAGVDTFRGVERLSLADGLIAAYARHHDIDYVYSFDGGFDGVDNITR' A
#
# COMPACT_ATOMS: atom_id res chain seq x y z
N MET A 1 20.00 11.57 2.84
CA MET A 1 18.79 10.77 3.15
C MET A 1 17.62 11.73 3.19
N THR A 2 16.87 11.82 2.11
CA THR A 2 15.74 12.76 1.98
C THR A 2 14.53 12.17 2.71
N PRO A 3 13.85 12.92 3.59
CA PRO A 3 12.65 12.42 4.24
C PRO A 3 11.55 12.15 3.19
N PRO A 4 10.78 11.05 3.32
CA PRO A 4 9.72 10.73 2.36
C PRO A 4 8.66 11.83 2.33
N ALA A 5 8.10 12.05 1.14
CA ALA A 5 7.13 13.09 0.84
C ALA A 5 5.92 13.06 1.80
N LYS A 6 5.29 14.23 1.99
CA LYS A 6 4.24 14.48 2.98
C LYS A 6 3.13 13.42 2.92
N ARG A 7 2.94 12.71 4.03
CA ARG A 7 1.87 11.71 4.25
C ARG A 7 0.49 12.38 4.18
N THR A 8 -0.20 12.25 3.05
CA THR A 8 -1.58 12.74 2.87
C THR A 8 -2.65 11.74 3.35
N ALA A 9 -2.27 10.67 4.04
CA ALA A 9 -3.22 9.70 4.58
C ALA A 9 -3.71 10.15 5.96
N GLN A 10 -5.03 10.23 6.14
CA GLN A 10 -5.62 10.64 7.41
C GLN A 10 -5.55 9.47 8.39
N ARG A 11 -4.91 9.66 9.55
CA ARG A 11 -4.95 8.68 10.63
C ARG A 11 -6.40 8.45 11.03
N ILE A 12 -6.84 7.21 10.97
CA ILE A 12 -8.15 6.83 11.49
C ILE A 12 -8.01 6.76 13.00
N GLY A 13 -8.86 7.48 13.73
CA GLY A 13 -8.84 7.52 15.19
C GLY A 13 -8.81 6.11 15.77
N GLY A 14 -7.73 5.82 16.47
CA GLY A 14 -7.45 4.55 17.10
C GLY A 14 -6.23 4.76 17.97
N GLN A 15 -6.39 4.57 19.28
CA GLN A 15 -5.27 4.34 20.18
C GLN A 15 -4.30 3.40 19.45
N SER A 16 -3.01 3.74 19.45
CA SER A 16 -1.99 2.78 19.07
C SER A 16 -2.25 1.57 19.96
N GLY A 17 -2.91 0.53 19.44
CA GLY A 17 -3.17 -0.69 20.21
C GLY A 17 -1.82 -1.20 20.71
N ALA A 18 -1.83 -2.06 21.73
CA ALA A 18 -0.64 -2.57 22.45
C ALA A 18 0.51 -3.16 21.58
N TYR A 19 0.39 -3.13 20.25
CA TYR A 19 1.24 -3.71 19.23
C TYR A 19 1.93 -2.69 18.29
N GLY A 20 1.77 -1.38 18.50
CA GLY A 20 2.62 -0.36 17.83
C GLY A 20 2.31 -0.02 16.37
N PHE A 21 1.10 -0.32 15.87
CA PHE A 21 0.67 0.03 14.50
C PHE A 21 -0.26 1.25 14.44
N VAL A 22 -0.30 1.91 13.27
CA VAL A 22 -1.17 3.07 12.98
C VAL A 22 -2.02 2.77 11.75
N LEU A 23 -3.33 2.95 11.86
CA LEU A 23 -4.25 2.84 10.73
C LEU A 23 -4.39 4.17 9.99
N TYR A 24 -4.31 4.09 8.67
CA TYR A 24 -4.47 5.22 7.77
C TYR A 24 -5.66 4.98 6.83
N ARG A 25 -6.50 6.00 6.64
CA ARG A 25 -7.51 6.02 5.58
C ARG A 25 -6.88 6.59 4.33
N THR A 26 -7.06 5.89 3.21
CA THR A 26 -6.62 6.35 1.89
C THR A 26 -7.78 6.96 1.09
N THR A 27 -7.45 7.54 -0.06
CA THR A 27 -8.41 8.22 -0.95
C THR A 27 -9.09 7.24 -1.91
N ASN A 28 -10.25 7.62 -2.46
CA ASN A 28 -10.90 6.84 -3.51
C ASN A 28 -10.03 6.71 -4.79
N ALA A 29 -9.14 7.68 -5.05
CA ALA A 29 -8.22 7.60 -6.18
C ALA A 29 -7.25 6.42 -6.03
N VAL A 30 -6.71 6.21 -4.82
CA VAL A 30 -5.85 5.04 -4.51
C VAL A 30 -6.65 3.74 -4.61
N TRP A 31 -7.91 3.75 -4.16
CA TRP A 31 -8.80 2.60 -4.33
C TRP A 31 -8.97 2.20 -5.79
N HIS A 32 -9.34 3.15 -6.67
CA HIS A 32 -9.51 2.88 -8.09
C HIS A 32 -8.21 2.41 -8.75
N ALA A 33 -7.07 3.05 -8.44
CA ALA A 33 -5.77 2.61 -8.93
C ALA A 33 -5.41 1.19 -8.49
N GLY A 34 -5.79 0.78 -7.28
CA GLY A 34 -5.58 -0.58 -6.81
C GLY A 34 -6.47 -1.61 -7.48
N VAL A 35 -7.72 -1.26 -7.78
CA VAL A 35 -8.62 -2.09 -8.60
C VAL A 35 -8.08 -2.27 -10.02
N ASP A 36 -7.56 -1.21 -10.63
CA ASP A 36 -6.95 -1.27 -11.97
C ASP A 36 -5.68 -2.12 -11.95
N THR A 37 -4.85 -1.98 -10.92
CA THR A 37 -3.64 -2.81 -10.72
C THR A 37 -4.00 -4.29 -10.59
N PHE A 38 -5.00 -4.62 -9.77
CA PHE A 38 -5.51 -5.99 -9.60
C PHE A 38 -5.97 -6.60 -10.93
N ARG A 39 -6.68 -5.82 -11.76
CA ARG A 39 -7.16 -6.29 -13.07
C ARG A 39 -6.05 -6.45 -14.10
N GLY A 40 -4.93 -5.74 -13.94
CA GLY A 40 -3.81 -5.76 -14.88
C GLY A 40 -2.77 -6.84 -14.65
N VAL A 41 -2.77 -7.51 -13.50
CA VAL A 41 -1.72 -8.48 -13.11
C VAL A 41 -2.36 -9.83 -12.79
N GLU A 42 -2.08 -10.85 -13.62
CA GLU A 42 -2.82 -12.14 -13.70
C GLU A 42 -2.74 -13.05 -12.44
N ARG A 43 -2.12 -12.60 -11.35
CA ARG A 43 -1.92 -13.38 -10.11
C ARG A 43 -2.06 -12.57 -8.83
N LEU A 44 -2.42 -11.30 -8.95
CA LEU A 44 -2.53 -10.39 -7.82
C LEU A 44 -3.86 -10.62 -7.10
N SER A 45 -3.88 -10.65 -5.77
CA SER A 45 -5.16 -10.50 -5.07
C SER A 45 -5.63 -9.04 -5.12
N LEU A 46 -6.92 -8.79 -4.89
CA LEU A 46 -7.41 -7.42 -4.76
C LEU A 46 -6.70 -6.68 -3.61
N ALA A 47 -6.41 -7.37 -2.50
CA ALA A 47 -5.71 -6.79 -1.37
C ALA A 47 -4.30 -6.32 -1.76
N ASP A 48 -3.56 -7.15 -2.50
CA ASP A 48 -2.22 -6.82 -2.99
C ASP A 48 -2.26 -5.65 -3.98
N GLY A 49 -3.31 -5.57 -4.80
CA GLY A 49 -3.52 -4.44 -5.72
C GLY A 49 -3.71 -3.12 -4.99
N LEU A 50 -4.47 -3.15 -3.91
CA LEU A 50 -4.67 -1.98 -3.05
C LEU A 50 -3.39 -1.60 -2.30
N ILE A 51 -2.64 -2.58 -1.78
CA ILE A 51 -1.35 -2.35 -1.11
C ILE A 51 -0.35 -1.75 -2.10
N ALA A 52 -0.28 -2.28 -3.32
CA ALA A 52 0.62 -1.78 -4.35
C ALA A 52 0.30 -0.35 -4.77
N ALA A 53 -0.98 -0.03 -4.99
CA ALA A 53 -1.40 1.33 -5.31
C ALA A 53 -1.15 2.29 -4.15
N TYR A 54 -1.37 1.87 -2.91
CA TYR A 54 -1.06 2.68 -1.72
C TYR A 54 0.44 2.95 -1.61
N ALA A 55 1.26 1.92 -1.79
CA ALA A 55 2.71 2.03 -1.72
C ALA A 55 3.26 3.01 -2.75
N ARG A 56 2.84 2.89 -4.02
CA ARG A 56 3.22 3.83 -5.10
C ARG A 56 2.75 5.25 -4.84
N HIS A 57 1.54 5.43 -4.30
CA HIS A 57 1.02 6.78 -4.00
C HIS A 57 1.79 7.50 -2.88
N HIS A 58 2.46 6.74 -2.01
CA HIS A 58 3.14 7.26 -0.83
C HIS A 58 4.66 7.06 -0.87
N ASP A 59 5.23 6.68 -2.02
CA ASP A 59 6.65 6.40 -2.19
C ASP A 59 7.18 5.40 -1.13
N ILE A 60 6.46 4.28 -0.95
CA ILE A 60 6.83 3.20 -0.04
C ILE A 60 7.49 2.08 -0.85
N ASP A 61 8.78 1.86 -0.63
CA ASP A 61 9.56 0.90 -1.41
C ASP A 61 9.47 -0.55 -0.90
N TYR A 62 9.06 -0.75 0.36
CA TYR A 62 9.10 -2.06 1.02
C TYR A 62 7.73 -2.49 1.54
N VAL A 63 7.31 -3.70 1.19
CA VAL A 63 6.12 -4.36 1.72
C VAL A 63 6.54 -5.63 2.43
N TYR A 64 6.34 -5.68 3.75
CA TYR A 64 6.59 -6.90 4.51
C TYR A 64 5.49 -7.94 4.21
N SER A 65 5.80 -8.93 3.38
CA SER A 65 4.89 -10.04 3.03
C SER A 65 5.62 -11.38 3.00
N PHE A 66 4.88 -12.45 3.27
CA PHE A 66 5.35 -13.84 3.14
C PHE A 66 4.92 -14.49 1.81
N ASP A 67 3.97 -13.91 1.08
CA ASP A 67 3.52 -14.43 -0.22
C ASP A 67 4.30 -13.81 -1.40
N GLY A 68 4.34 -14.50 -2.53
CA GLY A 68 4.97 -13.99 -3.77
C GLY A 68 4.09 -13.04 -4.58
N GLY A 69 3.00 -12.51 -4.00
CA GLY A 69 2.02 -11.70 -4.75
C GLY A 69 2.60 -10.43 -5.34
N PHE A 70 3.61 -9.85 -4.67
CA PHE A 70 4.27 -8.60 -5.07
C PHE A 70 5.41 -8.79 -6.08
N ASP A 71 5.83 -10.04 -6.38
CA ASP A 71 7.01 -10.30 -7.24
C ASP A 71 6.79 -9.83 -8.69
N GLY A 72 5.54 -9.62 -9.11
CA GLY A 72 5.15 -9.06 -10.42
C GLY A 72 4.79 -7.58 -10.41
N VAL A 73 5.07 -6.85 -9.32
CA VAL A 73 4.65 -5.45 -9.13
C VAL A 73 5.86 -4.53 -9.20
N ASP A 74 5.94 -3.72 -10.27
CA ASP A 74 7.03 -2.76 -10.44
C ASP A 74 7.10 -1.75 -9.29
N ASN A 75 8.34 -1.41 -8.92
CA ASN A 75 8.71 -0.43 -7.88
C ASN A 75 8.24 -0.78 -6.47
N ILE A 76 8.12 -2.08 -6.16
CA ILE A 76 7.89 -2.58 -4.80
C ILE A 76 8.87 -3.72 -4.53
N THR A 77 9.55 -3.65 -3.39
CA THR A 77 10.39 -4.72 -2.86
C THR A 77 9.63 -5.43 -1.74
N ARG A 78 9.63 -6.75 -1.76
CA ARG A 78 9.07 -7.60 -0.71
C ARG A 78 10.14 -8.06 0.28
#